data_AF-A0A2V6G1Z4-F1
#
_entry.id   AF-A0A2V6G1Z4-F1
#
_cell.length_a   1.000
_cell.length_b   1.000
_cell.length_c   1.000
_cell.angle_alpha   90.00
_cell.angle_beta   90.00
_cell.angle_gamma   90.00
#
_symmetry.space_group_name_H-M   'P 1'
#
loop_
_entity.id
_entity.type
_entity.pdbx_description
1 polymer ?
#
loop_
_entity_poly.entity_id
_entity_poly.type
_entity_poly.pdbx_seq_one_letter_code
_entity_poly.pdbx_strand_id
1 'polypeptide(L)'
;MQAPGFPAYTASVLLVQLGPMRTLPVSVKALLLIGLTLIAYLPALHNGFIWDDDAWLMKNQTLFGWSGLHKLWFNPLALQQYYPITGTVFWILGYGGSIRSVIMPSTSCSTR
;
A
#
# COMPACT_ATOMS: atom_id res chain seq x y z
N MET A 1 26.15 -69.17 -13.66
CA MET A 1 25.79 -67.82 -14.17
C MET A 1 25.50 -66.94 -12.97
N GLN A 2 26.48 -66.15 -12.54
CA GLN A 2 26.39 -65.26 -11.37
C GLN A 2 25.85 -63.90 -11.84
N ALA A 3 24.71 -63.45 -11.32
CA ALA A 3 24.23 -62.09 -11.60
C ALA A 3 25.15 -61.06 -10.93
N PRO A 4 25.51 -59.94 -11.58
CA PRO A 4 26.30 -58.89 -10.95
C PRO A 4 25.45 -58.19 -9.89
N GLY A 5 25.78 -58.43 -8.62
CA GLY A 5 25.17 -57.73 -7.49
C GLY A 5 25.61 -56.28 -7.46
N PHE A 6 24.68 -55.35 -7.67
CA PHE A 6 24.91 -53.94 -7.36
C PHE A 6 25.10 -53.80 -5.85
N PRO A 7 26.24 -53.26 -5.38
CA PRO A 7 26.53 -53.26 -3.97
C PRO A 7 25.81 -52.10 -3.26
N ALA A 8 25.11 -52.43 -2.18
CA ALA A 8 24.25 -51.53 -1.38
C ALA A 8 24.92 -50.22 -0.91
N TYR A 9 26.26 -50.12 -0.97
CA TYR A 9 26.97 -48.89 -0.64
C TYR A 9 26.71 -47.74 -1.62
N THR A 10 26.22 -48.00 -2.84
CA THR A 10 25.94 -46.94 -3.82
C THR A 10 24.78 -46.05 -3.39
N ALA A 11 23.78 -46.60 -2.71
CA ALA A 11 22.66 -45.83 -2.16
C ALA A 11 23.12 -44.95 -0.98
N SER A 12 24.03 -45.45 -0.16
CA SER A 12 24.56 -44.75 1.02
C SER A 12 25.34 -43.49 0.64
N VAL A 13 26.09 -43.52 -0.47
CA VAL A 13 26.85 -42.35 -0.96
C VAL A 13 25.92 -41.27 -1.52
N LEU A 14 24.83 -41.67 -2.18
CA LEU A 14 23.85 -40.73 -2.74
C LEU A 14 23.11 -39.94 -1.64
N LEU A 15 22.76 -40.60 -0.53
CA LEU A 15 22.10 -39.96 0.61
C LEU A 15 23.03 -39.02 1.38
N VAL A 16 24.34 -39.23 1.36
CA VAL A 16 25.34 -38.33 1.98
C VAL A 16 25.62 -37.10 1.12
N GLN A 17 25.42 -37.16 -0.20
CA GLN A 17 25.58 -36.00 -1.11
C GLN A 17 24.42 -35.01 -1.06
N LEU A 18 23.27 -35.41 -0.49
CA LEU A 18 22.17 -34.50 -0.17
C LEU A 18 22.44 -33.84 1.19
N GLY A 19 23.51 -33.04 1.25
CA GLY A 19 23.81 -32.21 2.41
C GLY A 19 22.61 -31.32 2.80
N PRO A 20 22.55 -30.82 4.06
CA PRO A 20 21.42 -30.05 4.54
C PRO A 20 21.13 -28.91 3.57
N MET A 21 19.88 -28.86 3.08
CA MET A 21 19.41 -27.80 2.18
C MET A 21 19.92 -26.47 2.72
N ARG A 22 20.80 -25.80 1.98
CA ARG A 22 21.38 -24.52 2.38
C ARG A 22 20.22 -23.56 2.69
N THR A 23 19.98 -23.30 3.96
CA THR A 23 18.97 -22.35 4.38
C THR A 23 19.45 -20.97 3.96
N LEU A 24 18.62 -20.22 3.21
CA LEU A 24 18.94 -18.83 2.89
C LEU A 24 19.21 -18.07 4.19
N PRO A 25 20.26 -17.22 4.24
CA PRO A 25 20.52 -16.43 5.43
C PRO A 25 19.33 -15.51 5.71
N VAL A 26 19.10 -15.21 6.99
CA VAL A 26 17.94 -14.42 7.43
C VAL A 26 17.88 -13.06 6.74
N SER A 27 19.04 -12.44 6.49
CA SER A 27 19.16 -11.19 5.73
C SER A 27 18.60 -11.31 4.30
N VAL A 28 18.90 -12.40 3.59
CA VAL A 28 18.36 -12.63 2.23
C VAL A 28 16.85 -12.84 2.28
N LYS A 29 16.33 -13.59 3.25
CA LYS A 29 14.88 -13.75 3.43
C LYS A 29 14.19 -12.42 3.74
N ALA A 30 14.79 -11.60 4.60
CA ALA A 30 14.26 -10.28 4.95
C ALA A 30 14.26 -9.34 3.73
N LEU A 31 15.35 -9.30 2.96
CA LEU A 31 15.43 -8.51 1.73
C LEU A 31 14.43 -8.98 0.68
N LEU A 32 14.22 -10.29 0.54
CA LEU A 32 13.19 -10.84 -0.35
C LEU A 32 11.78 -10.43 0.07
N LEU A 33 11.47 -10.46 1.37
CA LEU A 33 10.18 -10.00 1.87
C LEU A 33 9.96 -8.51 1.60
N ILE A 34 10.96 -7.68 1.89
CA ILE A 34 10.90 -6.23 1.61
C ILE A 34 10.74 -5.98 0.10
N GLY A 35 11.50 -6.69 -0.74
CA GLY A 35 11.39 -6.54 -2.20
C GLY A 35 10.00 -6.95 -2.71
N LEU A 36 9.47 -8.07 -2.22
CA LEU A 36 8.15 -8.56 -2.63
C LEU A 36 7.03 -7.62 -2.17
N THR A 37 7.10 -7.06 -0.96
CA THR A 37 6.11 -6.09 -0.49
C THR A 37 6.15 -4.81 -1.32
N LEU A 38 7.33 -4.29 -1.64
CA LEU A 38 7.48 -3.11 -2.49
C LEU A 38 6.90 -3.35 -3.89
N ILE A 39 7.20 -4.49 -4.51
CA ILE A 39 6.66 -4.84 -5.84
C ILE A 39 5.13 -4.98 -5.79
N ALA A 40 4.60 -5.63 -4.75
CA ALA A 40 3.15 -5.79 -4.58
C ALA A 40 2.43 -4.45 -4.38
N TYR A 41 3.05 -3.47 -3.71
CA TYR A 41 2.48 -2.14 -3.47
C TYR A 41 2.78 -1.12 -4.57
N LEU A 42 3.72 -1.39 -5.47
CA LEU A 42 4.06 -0.51 -6.59
C LEU A 42 2.85 -0.07 -7.44
N PRO A 43 1.90 -0.94 -7.84
CA PRO A 43 0.71 -0.50 -8.58
C PRO A 43 -0.22 0.38 -7.75
N ALA A 44 -0.24 0.24 -6.42
CA ALA A 44 -1.08 1.06 -5.54
C ALA A 44 -0.61 2.52 -5.47
N LEU A 45 0.68 2.79 -5.77
CA LEU A 45 1.22 4.15 -5.85
C LEU A 45 0.71 4.95 -7.05
N HIS A 46 0.23 4.26 -8.09
CA HIS A 46 -0.35 4.89 -9.27
C HIS A 46 -1.88 4.95 -9.24
N ASN A 47 -2.51 4.37 -8.21
CA ASN A 47 -3.97 4.36 -8.14
C ASN A 47 -4.49 5.70 -7.58
N GLY A 48 -5.68 6.08 -8.04
CA GLY A 48 -6.39 7.25 -7.51
C GLY A 48 -7.05 6.96 -6.16
N PHE A 49 -7.74 7.96 -5.62
CA PHE A 49 -8.59 7.80 -4.45
C PHE A 49 -9.67 6.74 -4.71
N ILE A 50 -9.88 5.85 -3.73
CA ILE A 50 -10.78 4.71 -3.85
C ILE A 50 -11.91 4.93 -2.84
N TRP A 51 -13.18 4.97 -3.31
CA TRP A 51 -14.42 5.20 -2.54
C TRP A 51 -14.79 6.68 -2.32
N ASP A 52 -15.35 7.03 -1.15
CA ASP A 52 -15.90 8.34 -0.81
C ASP A 52 -14.84 9.38 -0.42
N ASP A 53 -13.56 9.05 -0.57
CA ASP A 53 -12.43 9.99 -0.49
C ASP A 53 -12.68 11.27 -1.32
N ASP A 54 -13.38 11.13 -2.45
CA ASP A 54 -13.88 12.25 -3.27
C ASP A 54 -14.74 13.24 -2.47
N ALA A 55 -15.64 12.73 -1.62
CA ALA A 55 -16.56 13.52 -0.83
C ALA A 55 -15.86 14.26 0.32
N TRP A 56 -14.73 13.72 0.79
CA TRP A 56 -13.95 14.28 1.88
C TRP A 56 -12.91 15.31 1.43
N LEU A 57 -12.17 15.01 0.36
CA LEU A 57 -11.05 15.83 -0.09
C LEU A 57 -11.31 16.56 -1.42
N MET A 58 -11.96 15.92 -2.39
CA MET A 58 -12.00 16.43 -3.76
C MET A 58 -13.18 17.38 -4.02
N LYS A 59 -14.34 17.12 -3.41
CA LYS A 59 -15.60 17.86 -3.61
C LYS A 59 -16.03 18.68 -2.39
N ASN A 60 -15.25 18.67 -1.31
CA ASN A 60 -15.65 19.33 -0.08
C ASN A 60 -15.40 20.85 -0.12
N GLN A 61 -16.47 21.62 -0.32
CA GLN A 61 -16.41 23.07 -0.33
C GLN A 61 -16.07 23.69 1.03
N THR A 62 -16.19 22.94 2.14
CA THR A 62 -15.81 23.45 3.47
C THR A 62 -14.30 23.57 3.66
N LEU A 63 -13.50 22.99 2.77
CA LEU A 63 -12.04 23.08 2.80
C LEU A 63 -11.52 24.44 2.31
N PHE A 64 -12.39 25.32 1.78
CA PHE A 64 -11.98 26.59 1.18
C PHE A 64 -12.51 27.79 1.94
N GLY A 65 -11.59 28.68 2.32
CA GLY A 65 -11.88 29.97 2.93
C GLY A 65 -12.42 29.88 4.37
N TRP A 66 -12.52 31.05 5.01
CA TRP A 66 -12.99 31.18 6.39
C TRP A 66 -14.47 30.78 6.55
N SER A 67 -15.29 31.01 5.52
CA SER A 67 -16.69 30.56 5.49
C SER A 67 -16.81 29.04 5.45
N GLY A 68 -15.86 28.35 4.81
CA GLY A 68 -15.79 26.89 4.78
C GLY A 68 -15.47 26.33 6.17
N LEU A 69 -14.49 26.93 6.85
CA LEU A 69 -14.12 26.57 8.23
C LEU A 69 -15.28 26.78 9.21
N HIS A 70 -16.03 27.87 9.08
CA HIS A 70 -17.23 28.09 9.89
C HIS A 70 -18.28 26.99 9.65
N LYS A 71 -18.53 26.64 8.39
CA LYS A 71 -19.45 25.54 8.05
C LYS A 71 -18.96 24.19 8.58
N LEU A 72 -17.66 23.94 8.55
CA LEU A 72 -17.05 22.72 9.08
C LEU A 72 -17.34 22.52 10.59
N TRP A 73 -17.32 23.59 11.38
CA TRP A 73 -17.52 23.53 12.84
C TRP A 73 -18.97 23.64 13.29
N PHE A 74 -19.82 24.30 12.51
CA PHE A 74 -21.18 24.64 12.96
C PHE A 74 -22.28 23.98 12.12
N ASN A 75 -21.94 23.29 11.05
CA ASN A 75 -22.89 22.51 10.27
C ASN A 75 -22.52 21.02 10.29
N PRO A 76 -23.17 20.20 11.14
CA PRO A 76 -22.87 18.78 11.27
C PRO A 76 -23.22 17.96 10.02
N LEU A 77 -24.01 18.52 9.10
CA LEU A 77 -24.36 17.91 7.80
C LEU A 77 -23.37 18.29 6.70
N ALA A 78 -22.36 19.11 7.01
CA ALA A 78 -21.40 19.58 6.02
C ALA A 78 -20.34 18.53 5.65
N LEU A 79 -20.19 17.46 6.44
CA LEU A 79 -19.40 16.28 6.11
C LEU A 79 -20.27 15.02 6.23
N GLN A 80 -19.91 13.97 5.50
CA GLN A 80 -20.57 12.67 5.62
C GLN A 80 -20.40 12.08 7.04
N GLN A 81 -19.26 12.34 7.68
CA GLN A 81 -19.01 12.02 9.07
C GLN A 81 -18.44 13.25 9.79
N TYR A 82 -19.01 13.60 10.95
CA TYR A 82 -18.68 14.86 11.60
C TYR A 82 -17.41 14.73 12.46
N TYR A 83 -16.26 15.07 11.86
CA TYR A 83 -14.96 15.15 12.54
C TYR A 83 -14.32 16.53 12.36
N PRO A 84 -14.67 17.53 13.19
CA PRO A 84 -14.24 18.91 12.99
C PRO A 84 -12.72 19.06 13.08
N ILE A 85 -12.04 18.33 13.97
CA ILE A 85 -10.57 18.39 14.09
C ILE A 85 -9.88 17.79 12.86
N THR A 86 -10.38 16.66 12.33
CA THR A 86 -9.84 16.09 11.10
C THR A 86 -10.05 17.04 9.92
N GLY A 87 -11.24 17.64 9.84
CA GLY A 87 -11.57 18.64 8.83
C GLY A 87 -10.72 19.92 8.92
N THR A 88 -10.33 20.38 10.12
CA THR A 88 -9.45 21.55 10.27
C THR A 88 -8.04 21.25 9.80
N VAL A 89 -7.53 20.04 10.05
CA VAL A 89 -6.23 19.60 9.51
C VAL A 89 -6.26 19.61 7.98
N PHE A 90 -7.31 19.07 7.36
CA PHE A 90 -7.48 19.16 5.90
C PHE A 90 -7.65 20.59 5.40
N TRP A 91 -8.36 21.46 6.12
CA TRP A 91 -8.48 22.88 5.78
C TRP A 91 -7.13 23.58 5.81
N ILE A 92 -6.30 23.35 6.82
CA ILE A 92 -4.94 23.93 6.91
C ILE A 92 -4.07 23.42 5.75
N LEU A 93 -4.09 22.12 5.47
CA LEU A 93 -3.31 21.51 4.39
C LEU A 93 -3.77 21.98 3.00
N GLY A 94 -5.08 22.13 2.79
CA GLY A 94 -5.66 22.61 1.53
C GLY A 94 -5.61 24.13 1.32
N TYR A 95 -5.59 24.92 2.40
CA TYR A 95 -5.53 26.39 2.36
C TYR A 95 -4.09 26.92 2.32
N GLY A 96 -3.15 26.27 3.02
CA GLY A 96 -1.75 26.69 3.10
C GLY A 96 -0.80 26.00 2.11
N GLY A 97 -1.21 24.89 1.51
CA GLY A 97 -0.37 24.08 0.63
C GLY A 97 -0.85 24.07 -0.81
N SER A 98 0.04 24.45 -1.73
CA SER A 98 -0.06 24.20 -3.17
C SER A 98 0.03 22.69 -3.49
N ILE A 99 -0.86 21.88 -2.90
CA ILE A 99 -0.94 20.42 -3.03
C ILE A 99 -2.16 19.97 -3.83
N ARG A 100 -2.81 20.92 -4.54
CA ARG A 100 -3.84 20.61 -5.56
C ARG A 100 -3.34 19.53 -6.52
N SER A 101 -2.09 19.55 -6.94
CA SER A 101 -1.54 18.56 -7.87
C SER A 101 -1.25 17.19 -7.25
N VAL A 102 -1.06 17.10 -5.93
CA VAL A 102 -0.75 15.84 -5.22
C VAL A 102 -2.02 15.12 -4.81
N ILE A 103 -3.06 15.87 -4.42
CA ILE A 103 -4.38 15.32 -4.07
C ILE A 103 -5.31 15.26 -5.31
N MET A 104 -5.01 15.98 -6.40
CA MET A 104 -5.79 15.91 -7.64
C MET A 104 -4.88 15.53 -8.83
N PRO A 105 -4.52 14.25 -9.00
CA PRO A 105 -4.06 13.79 -10.30
C PRO A 105 -5.24 13.86 -11.27
N SER A 106 -5.14 14.72 -12.28
CA SER A 106 -6.17 15.02 -13.30
C SER A 106 -6.61 13.82 -14.17
N THR A 107 -6.28 12.58 -13.80
CA THR A 107 -6.38 11.42 -14.71
C THR A 107 -7.29 10.28 -14.23
N SER A 108 -7.85 10.32 -13.02
CA SER A 108 -8.72 9.24 -12.51
C SER A 108 -10.21 9.58 -12.42
N CYS A 109 -10.66 10.69 -13.02
CA CYS A 109 -12.09 10.87 -13.24
C CYS A 109 -12.50 10.05 -14.49
N SER A 110 -12.41 8.72 -14.37
CA SER A 110 -13.11 7.83 -15.30
C SER A 110 -14.58 7.96 -15.00
N THR A 111 -15.25 8.70 -15.88
CA THR A 111 -16.70 8.73 -16.00
C THR A 111 -17.22 7.29 -16.02
N ARG A 112 -17.91 6.91 -14.97
CA ARG A 112 -18.93 5.87 -15.02
C ARG A 112 -20.17 6.36 -14.29
#